data_AF-A0AAD6AKV7-F1
#
_entry.id   AF-A0AAD6AKV7-F1
#
_cell.length_a   1.000
_cell.length_b   1.000
_cell.length_c   1.000
_cell.angle_alpha   90.00
_cell.angle_beta   90.00
_cell.angle_gamma   90.00
#
_symmetry.space_group_name_H-M   'P 1'
#
loop_
_entity.id
_entity.type
_entity.pdbx_description
1 polymer ?
#
loop_
_entity_poly.entity_id
_entity_poly.type
_entity_poly.pdbx_seq_one_letter_code
_entity_poly.pdbx_strand_id
1 'polypeptide(L)'
;MEPTGGPYRVGKKDELIEAKRSFRTLEGRDILIIYHQNDFYAIDSYCYHAGATLQNGDIEEFDGKMCIVCPNHKYKMCLAQGEGIYKARDPREKPSVLRWFSKGVKQRTHTVTENNGDVYVKLSEQRGFIESDFYQGEKGKVERDKAAAAEKKKTK
;
A
#
# COMPACT_ATOMS: atom_id res chain seq x y z
N MET A 1 -18.28 -18.24 0.54
CA MET A 1 -16.99 -18.92 0.74
C MET A 1 -16.32 -18.13 1.84
N GLU A 2 -16.37 -18.65 3.07
CA GLU A 2 -15.82 -17.95 4.24
C GLU A 2 -14.30 -17.81 4.07
N PRO A 3 -13.70 -16.66 4.47
CA PRO A 3 -12.25 -16.54 4.52
C PRO A 3 -11.69 -17.67 5.37
N THR A 4 -10.70 -18.40 4.87
CA THR A 4 -10.10 -19.49 5.65
C THR A 4 -9.31 -18.97 6.87
N GLY A 5 -9.15 -17.64 7.02
CA GLY A 5 -8.62 -16.95 8.20
C GLY A 5 -7.13 -17.21 8.49
N GLY A 6 -6.53 -18.16 7.79
CA GLY A 6 -5.13 -18.54 7.92
C GLY A 6 -4.17 -17.67 7.12
N PRO A 7 -2.88 -17.68 7.45
CA PRO A 7 -1.85 -17.01 6.66
C PRO A 7 -1.58 -17.78 5.36
N TYR A 8 -1.55 -17.07 4.22
CA TYR A 8 -1.26 -17.65 2.90
C TYR A 8 0.25 -17.63 2.65
N ARG A 9 0.83 -18.75 2.21
CA ARG A 9 2.22 -18.79 1.76
C ARG A 9 2.38 -17.98 0.47
N VAL A 10 3.27 -16.99 0.48
CA VAL A 10 3.46 -16.06 -0.66
C VAL A 10 4.78 -16.25 -1.42
N GLY A 11 5.72 -17.00 -0.86
CA GLY A 11 6.98 -17.36 -1.52
C GLY A 11 8.08 -17.71 -0.53
N LYS A 12 9.26 -18.06 -1.04
CA LYS A 12 10.47 -18.20 -0.24
C LYS A 12 11.01 -16.83 0.16
N LYS A 13 11.59 -16.73 1.35
CA LYS A 13 12.18 -15.51 1.89
C LYS A 13 13.23 -14.93 0.95
N ASP A 14 14.22 -15.72 0.55
CA ASP A 14 15.36 -15.22 -0.24
C ASP A 14 14.91 -14.70 -1.62
N GLU A 15 13.96 -15.39 -2.27
CA GLU A 15 13.38 -14.95 -3.54
C GLU A 15 12.64 -13.62 -3.41
N LEU A 16 11.90 -13.42 -2.31
CA LEU A 16 11.15 -12.17 -2.07
C LEU A 16 12.08 -11.02 -1.65
N ILE A 17 13.17 -11.31 -0.94
CA ILE A 17 14.23 -10.34 -0.62
C ILE A 17 14.89 -9.86 -1.92
N GLU A 18 15.29 -10.79 -2.78
CA GLU A 18 15.93 -10.49 -4.06
C GLU A 18 15.01 -9.67 -4.97
N ALA A 19 13.73 -10.08 -5.07
CA ALA A 19 12.74 -9.34 -5.85
C ALA A 19 12.44 -7.94 -5.29
N LYS A 20 12.68 -7.72 -3.99
CA LYS A 20 12.29 -6.55 -3.17
C LYS A 20 10.79 -6.25 -3.12
N ARG A 21 10.03 -6.59 -4.17
CA ARG A 21 8.61 -6.34 -4.33
C ARG A 21 7.96 -7.47 -5.08
N SER A 22 6.83 -7.95 -4.60
CA SER A 22 6.11 -9.07 -5.20
C SER A 22 4.61 -8.89 -5.10
N PHE A 23 3.91 -9.21 -6.17
CA PHE A 23 2.45 -9.11 -6.26
C PHE A 23 1.80 -10.47 -6.02
N ARG A 24 0.72 -10.51 -5.24
CA ARG A 24 -0.09 -11.71 -5.01
C ARG A 24 -1.58 -11.37 -4.94
N THR A 25 -2.42 -12.21 -5.51
CA THR A 25 -3.88 -12.15 -5.30
C THR A 25 -4.25 -13.19 -4.25
N LEU A 26 -4.81 -12.76 -3.12
CA LEU A 26 -5.22 -13.61 -2.00
C LEU A 26 -6.71 -13.39 -1.75
N GLU A 27 -7.53 -14.44 -1.87
CA GLU A 27 -9.00 -14.36 -1.75
C GLU A 27 -9.63 -13.23 -2.59
N GLY A 28 -9.13 -13.02 -3.81
CA GLY A 28 -9.61 -11.96 -4.71
C GLY A 28 -9.10 -10.56 -4.38
N ARG A 29 -8.23 -10.41 -3.38
CA ARG A 29 -7.60 -9.15 -2.99
C ARG A 29 -6.16 -9.09 -3.50
N ASP A 30 -5.83 -8.02 -4.20
CA ASP A 30 -4.51 -7.82 -4.80
C ASP A 30 -3.56 -7.11 -3.83
N ILE A 31 -2.51 -7.83 -3.42
CA ILE A 31 -1.56 -7.44 -2.39
C ILE A 31 -0.18 -7.20 -2.98
N LEU A 32 0.45 -6.11 -2.56
CA LEU A 32 1.84 -5.80 -2.80
C LEU A 32 2.65 -6.14 -1.53
N ILE A 33 3.56 -7.09 -1.67
CA ILE A 33 4.55 -7.47 -0.66
C ILE A 33 5.83 -6.71 -0.95
N ILE A 34 6.39 -6.08 0.07
CA ILE A 34 7.56 -5.21 -0.03
C ILE A 34 8.58 -5.67 1.01
N TYR A 35 9.81 -5.88 0.58
CA TYR A 35 10.96 -6.02 1.47
C TYR A 35 11.75 -4.71 1.46
N HIS A 36 11.89 -4.08 2.62
CA HIS A 36 12.63 -2.83 2.77
C HIS A 36 13.23 -2.75 4.17
N GLN A 37 14.49 -2.30 4.28
CA GLN A 37 15.20 -2.15 5.57
C GLN A 37 15.10 -3.39 6.47
N ASN A 38 15.33 -4.57 5.89
CA ASN A 38 15.30 -5.85 6.59
C ASN A 38 13.93 -6.33 7.09
N ASP A 39 12.85 -5.62 6.76
CA ASP A 39 11.48 -5.99 7.13
C ASP A 39 10.60 -6.25 5.91
N PHE A 40 9.57 -7.07 6.12
CA PHE A 40 8.49 -7.28 5.15
C PHE A 40 7.24 -6.49 5.51
N TYR A 41 6.64 -5.89 4.49
CA TYR A 41 5.35 -5.22 4.55
C TYR A 41 4.42 -5.82 3.51
N ALA A 42 3.12 -5.86 3.81
CA ALA A 42 2.10 -6.22 2.84
C ALA A 42 0.99 -5.18 2.88
N ILE A 43 0.68 -4.60 1.73
CA ILE A 43 -0.36 -3.57 1.57
C ILE A 43 -1.21 -3.88 0.36
N ASP A 44 -2.40 -3.28 0.27
CA ASP A 44 -3.14 -3.26 -0.99
C ASP A 44 -2.27 -2.77 -2.15
N SER A 45 -2.33 -3.45 -3.30
CA SER A 45 -1.48 -3.15 -4.47
C SER A 45 -1.85 -1.83 -5.18
N TYR A 46 -3.06 -1.32 -4.95
CA TYR A 46 -3.59 -0.14 -5.63
C TYR A 46 -3.70 1.05 -4.69
N CYS A 47 -3.21 2.20 -5.13
CA CYS A 47 -3.24 3.45 -4.36
C CYS A 47 -4.67 3.88 -4.03
N TYR A 48 -4.95 4.13 -2.74
CA TYR A 48 -6.25 4.61 -2.27
C TYR A 48 -6.75 5.91 -2.93
N HIS A 49 -5.87 6.72 -3.54
CA HIS A 49 -6.27 7.98 -4.16
C HIS A 49 -7.02 7.78 -5.47
N ALA A 50 -6.45 6.97 -6.37
CA ALA A 50 -6.90 6.87 -7.76
C ALA A 50 -6.60 5.49 -8.40
N GLY A 51 -6.34 4.45 -7.60
CA GLY A 51 -6.20 3.08 -8.10
C GLY A 51 -4.90 2.77 -8.85
N ALA A 52 -3.94 3.69 -8.85
CA ALA A 52 -2.63 3.49 -9.47
C ALA A 52 -1.90 2.28 -8.85
N THR A 53 -1.17 1.52 -9.66
CA THR A 53 -0.35 0.42 -9.14
C THR A 53 0.78 0.98 -8.29
N LEU A 54 0.97 0.40 -7.09
CA LEU A 54 2.04 0.80 -6.18
C LEU A 54 3.36 0.07 -6.45
N GLN A 55 3.34 -0.99 -7.27
CA GLN A 55 4.51 -1.83 -7.60
C GLN A 55 5.78 -1.01 -7.92
N ASN A 56 5.63 0.12 -8.61
CA ASN A 56 6.73 0.97 -9.06
C ASN A 56 6.86 2.29 -8.27
N GLY A 57 6.18 2.43 -7.13
CA GLY A 57 6.27 3.64 -6.30
C GLY A 57 7.58 3.70 -5.52
N ASP A 58 8.20 4.86 -5.38
CA ASP A 58 9.41 4.99 -4.57
C ASP A 58 9.12 4.75 -3.08
N ILE A 59 10.10 4.29 -2.31
CA ILE A 59 9.99 4.20 -0.85
C ILE A 59 10.89 5.27 -0.25
N GLU A 60 10.28 6.17 0.52
CA GLU A 60 10.93 7.34 1.09
C GLU A 60 10.49 7.52 2.55
N GLU A 61 11.33 8.18 3.35
CA GLU A 61 11.01 8.52 4.74
C GLU A 61 10.32 9.87 4.82
N PHE A 62 9.18 9.92 5.51
CA PHE A 62 8.52 11.16 5.88
C PHE A 62 8.15 11.13 7.35
N ASP A 63 8.71 12.07 8.13
CA ASP A 63 8.40 12.20 9.56
C ASP A 63 8.72 10.91 10.35
N GLY A 64 9.85 10.27 10.03
CA GLY A 64 10.25 8.99 10.61
C GLY A 64 9.42 7.78 10.15
N LYS A 65 8.51 7.94 9.17
CA LYS A 65 7.68 6.86 8.63
C LYS A 65 8.13 6.48 7.22
N MET A 66 8.50 5.22 7.02
CA MET A 66 8.72 4.66 5.69
C MET A 66 7.40 4.61 4.93
N CYS A 67 7.34 5.33 3.81
CA CYS A 67 6.15 5.42 2.98
C CYS A 67 6.45 5.01 1.54
N ILE A 68 5.52 4.31 0.92
CA ILE A 68 5.50 4.18 -0.53
C ILE A 68 4.85 5.43 -1.14
N VAL A 69 5.51 5.99 -2.16
CA VAL A 69 5.08 7.17 -2.90
C VAL A 69 4.40 6.69 -4.18
N CYS A 70 3.10 6.97 -4.30
CA CYS A 70 2.34 6.64 -5.50
C CYS A 70 3.01 7.23 -6.74
N PRO A 71 3.33 6.41 -7.77
CA PRO A 71 4.09 6.89 -8.93
C PRO A 71 3.34 7.98 -9.70
N ASN A 72 2.00 7.92 -9.73
CA ASN A 72 1.17 8.82 -10.53
C ASN A 72 0.95 10.19 -9.86
N HIS A 73 0.53 10.19 -8.58
CA HIS A 73 0.04 11.40 -7.90
C HIS A 73 0.85 11.80 -6.65
N LYS A 74 1.93 11.07 -6.34
CA LYS A 74 2.87 11.37 -5.24
C LYS A 74 2.25 11.38 -3.83
N TYR A 75 1.09 10.74 -3.68
CA TYR A 75 0.49 10.40 -2.39
C TYR A 75 1.42 9.44 -1.65
N LYS A 76 1.56 9.63 -0.34
CA LYS A 76 2.50 8.88 0.52
C LYS A 76 1.69 8.00 1.44
N MET A 77 1.95 6.69 1.43
CA MET A 77 1.27 5.72 2.28
C MET A 77 2.30 5.02 3.14
N CYS A 78 2.16 5.14 4.47
CA CYS A 78 3.04 4.47 5.44
C CYS A 78 2.96 2.95 5.22
N LEU A 79 4.11 2.28 5.11
CA LEU A 79 4.18 0.83 4.88
C LEU A 79 3.65 0.03 6.07
N ALA A 80 3.96 0.48 7.29
CA ALA A 80 3.61 -0.22 8.52
C ALA A 80 2.12 -0.09 8.88
N GLN A 81 1.56 1.13 8.75
CA GLN A 81 0.22 1.44 9.27
C GLN A 81 -0.77 1.90 8.19
N GLY A 82 -0.33 2.09 6.94
CA GLY A 82 -1.23 2.45 5.85
C GLY A 82 -1.75 3.89 5.89
N GLU A 83 -1.16 4.73 6.75
CA GLU A 83 -1.54 6.13 6.90
C GLU A 83 -1.20 6.95 5.65
N GLY A 84 -2.13 7.80 5.22
CA GLY A 84 -1.88 8.78 4.17
C GLY A 84 -1.15 10.01 4.73
N ILE A 85 0.13 10.20 4.38
CA ILE A 85 0.96 11.29 4.89
C ILE A 85 0.93 12.48 3.93
N TYR A 86 0.76 13.70 4.47
CA TYR A 86 0.77 14.93 3.68
C TYR A 86 1.47 16.07 4.43
N LYS A 87 1.96 17.05 3.66
CA LYS A 87 2.63 18.23 4.19
C LYS A 87 1.70 19.43 4.10
N ALA A 88 1.44 20.11 5.21
CA ALA A 88 0.56 21.28 5.25
C ALA A 88 1.05 22.31 6.27
N ARG A 89 0.44 23.49 6.25
CA ARG A 89 0.60 24.52 7.27
C ARG A 89 -0.66 24.53 8.13
N ASP A 90 -0.52 24.53 9.45
CA ASP A 90 -1.66 24.74 10.34
C ASP A 90 -2.01 26.24 10.32
N PRO A 91 -3.21 26.64 9.86
CA PRO A 91 -3.61 28.04 9.83
C PRO A 91 -3.81 28.64 11.24
N ARG A 92 -3.89 27.82 12.29
CA ARG A 92 -4.04 28.25 13.69
C ARG A 92 -2.70 28.54 14.37
N GLU A 93 -1.60 28.03 13.83
CA GLU A 93 -0.26 28.19 14.39
C GLU A 93 0.44 29.47 13.89
N LYS A 94 1.05 30.23 14.81
CA LYS A 94 1.86 31.41 14.51
C LYS A 94 3.22 31.29 15.24
N PRO A 95 4.36 31.26 14.52
CA PRO A 95 4.50 31.39 13.07
C PRO A 95 3.97 30.16 12.31
N SER A 96 3.58 30.36 11.05
CA SER A 96 3.09 29.26 10.21
C SER A 96 4.26 28.35 9.82
N VAL A 97 4.30 27.14 10.38
CA VAL A 97 5.33 26.13 10.10
C VAL A 97 4.75 25.03 9.21
N LEU A 98 5.52 24.62 8.21
CA LEU A 98 5.15 23.51 7.33
C LEU A 98 5.49 22.18 8.02
N ARG A 99 4.47 21.37 8.34
CA ARG A 99 4.60 20.10 9.08
C ARG A 99 4.01 18.93 8.31
N TRP A 100 4.39 17.73 8.73
CA TRP A 100 3.79 16.48 8.27
C TRP A 100 2.55 16.17 9.11
N PHE A 101 1.53 15.66 8.44
CA PHE A 101 0.25 15.30 9.03
C PHE A 101 -0.22 13.96 8.47
N SER A 102 -1.03 13.26 9.26
CA SER A 102 -1.70 12.03 8.85
C SER A 102 -3.15 12.29 8.46
N LYS A 103 -3.61 11.64 7.39
CA LYS A 103 -5.03 11.53 7.02
C LYS A 103 -5.73 10.37 7.74
N GLY A 104 -5.04 9.70 8.67
CA GLY A 104 -5.43 8.40 9.20
C GLY A 104 -5.10 7.27 8.22
N VAL A 105 -5.50 6.04 8.58
CA VAL A 105 -5.32 4.84 7.75
C VAL A 105 -6.15 4.98 6.48
N LYS A 106 -5.50 4.96 5.32
CA LYS A 106 -6.10 5.08 3.99
C LYS A 106 -5.78 3.90 3.07
N GLN A 107 -4.66 3.22 3.33
CA GLN A 107 -4.20 2.04 2.63
C GLN A 107 -4.27 0.85 3.57
N ARG A 108 -4.99 -0.22 3.22
CA ARG A 108 -5.04 -1.41 4.07
C ARG A 108 -3.67 -2.09 4.09
N THR A 109 -3.17 -2.37 5.29
CA THR A 109 -1.99 -3.20 5.52
C THR A 109 -2.42 -4.61 5.94
N HIS A 110 -1.53 -5.57 5.74
CA HIS A 110 -1.72 -6.99 6.04
C HIS A 110 -0.56 -7.49 6.88
N THR A 111 -0.80 -8.53 7.67
CA THR A 111 0.23 -9.08 8.55
C THR A 111 1.13 -10.00 7.73
N VAL A 112 2.45 -9.78 7.82
CA VAL A 112 3.45 -10.69 7.26
C VAL A 112 4.09 -11.49 8.38
N THR A 113 4.25 -12.80 8.18
CA THR A 113 4.99 -13.68 9.10
C THR A 113 5.99 -14.51 8.32
N GLU A 114 7.15 -14.75 8.93
CA GLU A 114 8.21 -15.58 8.37
C GLU A 114 8.29 -16.88 9.16
N ASN A 115 8.36 -18.02 8.47
CA ASN A 115 8.49 -19.33 9.10
C ASN A 115 9.26 -20.28 8.19
N ASN A 116 10.29 -20.96 8.73
CA ASN A 116 11.08 -21.97 8.02
C ASN A 116 11.57 -21.57 6.62
N GLY A 117 11.98 -20.30 6.44
CA GLY A 117 12.47 -19.78 5.15
C GLY A 117 11.37 -19.42 4.16
N ASP A 118 10.10 -19.53 4.54
CA ASP A 118 8.94 -19.07 3.77
C ASP A 118 8.32 -17.81 4.38
N VAL A 119 7.70 -17.00 3.54
CA VAL A 119 6.95 -15.80 3.93
C VAL A 119 5.46 -16.08 3.74
N TYR A 120 4.67 -15.61 4.69
CA TYR A 120 3.23 -15.75 4.69
C TYR A 120 2.56 -14.40 4.90
N VAL A 121 1.39 -14.20 4.30
CA VAL A 121 0.55 -13.02 4.49
C VAL A 121 -0.79 -13.44 5.05
N LYS A 122 -1.20 -12.85 6.17
CA LYS A 122 -2.56 -12.93 6.68
C LYS A 122 -3.32 -11.65 6.30
N LEU A 123 -4.45 -11.81 5.61
CA LEU A 123 -5.32 -10.68 5.27
C LEU A 123 -5.81 -9.97 6.54
N SER A 124 -5.99 -8.66 6.46
CA SER A 124 -6.25 -7.84 7.65
C SER A 124 -7.70 -7.98 8.08
N GLU A 125 -7.89 -8.24 9.37
CA GLU A 125 -9.19 -8.33 10.04
C GLU A 125 -9.69 -6.96 10.53
N GLN A 126 -8.99 -5.87 10.20
CA GLN A 126 -9.39 -4.52 10.59
C GLN A 126 -10.81 -4.25 10.09
N ARG A 127 -11.71 -4.03 11.04
CA ARG A 127 -13.11 -3.72 10.76
C ARG A 127 -13.25 -2.31 10.19
N GLY A 128 -14.27 -2.13 9.35
CA GLY A 128 -14.57 -0.87 8.70
C GLY A 128 -13.92 -0.75 7.33
N PHE A 129 -14.56 0.09 6.52
CA PHE A 129 -14.12 0.41 5.17
C PHE A 129 -12.91 1.35 5.22
N ILE A 130 -11.87 0.98 4.48
CA ILE A 130 -10.68 1.80 4.21
C ILE A 130 -10.72 2.16 2.72
N GLU A 131 -10.30 3.37 2.35
CA GLU A 131 -10.45 3.86 0.97
C GLU A 131 -9.81 2.96 -0.09
N SER A 132 -8.71 2.26 0.23
CA SER A 132 -8.10 1.29 -0.69
C SER A 132 -9.00 0.08 -0.98
N ASP A 133 -9.97 -0.26 -0.11
CA ASP A 133 -10.95 -1.33 -0.36
C ASP A 133 -11.78 -1.06 -1.61
N PHE A 134 -12.07 0.21 -1.93
CA PHE A 134 -12.78 0.59 -3.15
C PHE A 134 -12.10 -0.03 -4.38
N TYR A 135 -10.77 0.07 -4.44
CA TYR A 135 -9.94 -0.41 -5.53
C TYR A 135 -9.66 -1.90 -5.48
N GLN A 136 -10.28 -2.67 -4.58
CA GLN A 136 -10.28 -4.12 -4.64
C GLN A 136 -11.57 -4.67 -5.26
N GLY A 137 -12.67 -3.90 -5.24
CA GLY A 137 -13.96 -4.30 -5.80
C GLY A 137 -14.14 -4.03 -7.30
N GLU A 138 -15.26 -4.50 -7.85
CA GLU A 138 -15.64 -4.36 -9.27
C GLU A 138 -15.69 -2.89 -9.74
N LYS A 139 -16.31 -2.01 -8.95
CA LYS A 139 -16.34 -0.56 -9.28
C LYS A 139 -14.94 0.04 -9.30
N GLY A 140 -14.10 -0.35 -8.35
CA GLY A 140 -12.70 0.04 -8.30
C GLY A 140 -11.95 -0.40 -9.55
N LYS A 141 -12.18 -1.61 -10.03
CA LYS A 141 -11.54 -2.16 -11.24
C LYS A 141 -11.79 -1.28 -12.46
N VAL A 142 -13.03 -0.85 -12.66
CA VAL A 142 -13.39 0.10 -13.73
C VAL A 142 -12.61 1.41 -13.60
N GLU A 143 -12.46 1.95 -12.38
CA GLU A 143 -11.68 3.18 -12.15
C GLU A 143 -10.17 2.97 -12.34
N ARG A 144 -9.63 1.80 -11.97
CA ARG A 144 -8.22 1.43 -12.25
C ARG A 144 -7.94 1.40 -13.75
N ASP A 145 -8.84 0.80 -14.53
CA ASP A 145 -8.69 0.71 -15.99
C ASP A 145 -8.71 2.10 -16.65
N LYS A 146 -9.61 2.98 -16.20
CA LYS A 146 -9.64 4.39 -16.64
C LYS A 146 -8.36 5.13 -16.27
N ALA A 147 -7.88 4.99 -15.03
CA ALA A 147 -6.67 5.63 -14.57
C ALA A 147 -5.44 5.16 -15.36
N ALA A 148 -5.32 3.84 -15.59
CA ALA A 148 -4.24 3.27 -16.39
C ALA A 148 -4.26 3.77 -17.83
N ALA A 149 -5.44 3.90 -18.45
CA ALA A 149 -5.58 4.46 -19.79
C ALA A 149 -5.20 5.95 -19.84
N ALA A 150 -5.54 6.74 -18.82
CA ALA A 150 -5.19 8.14 -18.74
C ALA A 150 -3.68 8.37 -18.59
N GLU A 151 -2.99 7.57 -17.78
CA GLU A 151 -1.53 7.69 -17.61
C GLU A 151 -0.75 7.31 -18.88
N LYS A 152 -1.20 6.28 -19.62
CA LYS A 152 -0.62 5.93 -20.93
C LYS A 152 -0.71 7.06 -21.95
N LYS A 153 -1.71 7.94 -21.84
CA LYS A 153 -1.84 9.12 -22.72
C LYS A 153 -0.90 10.26 -22.33
N LYS A 154 -0.47 10.35 -21.06
CA LYS A 154 0.46 11.39 -20.59
C LYS A 154 1.92 11.09 -20.89
N THR A 155 2.24 9.82 -21.07
CA THR A 155 3.60 9.31 -21.34
C THR A 155 3.90 9.15 -22.84
N LYS A 156 2.94 9.52 -23.69
CA LYS A 156 3.05 9.51 -25.15
C LYS A 156 3.13 10.94 -25.67
#